data_AF-A0A834L131-F1
#
_entry.id   AF-A0A834L131-F1
#
_cell.length_a   1.000
_cell.length_b   1.000
_cell.length_c   1.000
_cell.angle_alpha   90.00
_cell.angle_beta   90.00
_cell.angle_gamma   90.00
#
_symmetry.space_group_name_H-M   'P 1'
#
loop_
_entity.id
_entity.type
_entity.pdbx_description
1 polymer ?
#
loop_
_entity_poly.entity_id
_entity_poly.type
_entity_poly.pdbx_seq_one_letter_code
_entity_poly.pdbx_strand_id
1 'polypeptide(L)'
;MPQQKDIVRIAIQMTGVYPQLIQLDQKKPLSAVIKEVCDGWTLPGPENYALQYTDGVQTYITESNRQDIKNGCILRLTKAPGRCAEELFKGIQSTEPGARCDSLKELAGISKDVTFAQEFISRDGHLLLVKIVEDSKESNVIMTHTLTAFMALMDHGIVSWENLSVVFIKKIASFVNSAPFDASIQQVSLDILESMVLSSYSLFTQVKQEVTIKRLIDHLHVTNQQIQTKAMALLMALLQTAADSDKQEMLKLLNDKSFRQYICKDIIHSSGSVQDEMAHYLYVLQSVTLNQLEPRMKTPLDFYNQEQRDALHKLRDSAFDVESENLSHERRRSLCAKELRSWVSLTTVTPVRIWAELLLDS
;
A
#
# COMPACT_ATOMS: atom_id res chain seq x y z
N MET A 1 16.07 -6.89 48.11
CA MET A 1 15.42 -5.56 48.15
C MET A 1 14.32 -5.56 47.10
N PRO A 2 13.09 -5.14 47.41
CA PRO A 2 12.06 -5.03 46.37
C PRO A 2 12.52 -3.96 45.38
N GLN A 3 12.60 -4.30 44.08
CA GLN A 3 12.82 -3.30 43.04
C GLN A 3 11.70 -2.25 43.16
N GLN A 4 12.07 -0.99 43.39
CA GLN A 4 11.12 0.11 43.24
C GLN A 4 10.65 0.08 41.79
N LYS A 5 9.39 -0.33 41.58
CA LYS A 5 8.80 -0.57 40.26
C LYS A 5 8.86 0.67 39.34
N ASP A 6 8.99 1.84 39.95
CA ASP A 6 8.95 3.15 39.29
C ASP A 6 10.33 3.73 38.98
N ILE A 7 11.43 3.07 39.36
CA ILE A 7 12.80 3.56 39.10
C ILE A 7 13.48 2.69 38.05
N VAL A 8 13.93 3.32 36.98
CA VAL A 8 14.61 2.68 35.86
C VAL A 8 16.04 3.21 35.74
N ARG A 9 17.02 2.31 35.66
CA ARG A 9 18.42 2.67 35.44
C ARG A 9 18.71 2.74 33.95
N ILE A 10 19.15 3.90 33.49
CA ILE A 10 19.41 4.16 32.06
C ILE A 10 20.76 4.86 31.88
N ALA A 11 21.28 4.77 30.66
CA ALA A 11 22.43 5.55 30.21
C ALA A 11 21.96 6.62 29.23
N ILE A 12 22.42 7.86 29.38
CA ILE A 12 22.14 8.94 28.42
C ILE A 12 23.45 9.35 27.78
N GLN A 13 23.48 9.30 26.44
CA GLN A 13 24.63 9.69 25.63
C GLN A 13 24.37 10.98 24.85
N MET A 14 25.44 11.70 24.56
CA MET A 14 25.46 12.85 23.66
C MET A 14 26.81 12.87 22.94
N THR A 15 26.82 13.32 21.69
CA THR A 15 28.03 13.32 20.86
C THR A 15 29.13 14.18 21.51
N GLY A 16 30.32 13.59 21.69
CA GLY A 16 31.50 14.31 22.19
C GLY A 16 31.61 14.41 23.72
N VAL A 17 30.71 13.81 24.49
CA VAL A 17 30.77 13.80 25.96
C VAL A 17 30.59 12.39 26.52
N TYR A 18 31.11 12.15 27.74
CA TYR A 18 30.94 10.88 28.42
C TYR A 18 29.46 10.64 28.79
N PRO A 19 28.92 9.42 28.58
CA PRO A 19 27.55 9.10 28.94
C PRO A 19 27.28 9.26 30.43
N GLN A 20 26.09 9.76 30.78
CA GLN A 20 25.63 9.84 32.16
C GLN A 20 24.76 8.62 32.51
N LEU A 21 25.04 7.98 33.64
CA LEU A 21 24.19 6.91 34.19
C LEU A 21 23.23 7.54 35.20
N ILE A 22 21.93 7.47 34.92
CA ILE A 22 20.91 8.06 35.79
C ILE A 22 19.88 7.03 36.25
N GLN A 23 19.31 7.29 37.42
CA GLN A 23 18.14 6.58 37.92
C GLN A 23 16.90 7.42 37.58
N LEU A 24 16.23 7.05 36.49
CA LEU A 24 15.00 7.67 36.04
C LEU A 24 13.85 7.28 36.97
N ASP A 25 13.36 8.23 37.76
CA ASP A 25 12.09 8.10 38.47
C ASP A 25 10.92 8.36 37.52
N GLN A 26 10.11 7.34 37.25
CA GLN A 26 8.96 7.42 36.35
C GLN A 26 7.85 8.36 36.85
N LYS A 27 7.91 8.82 38.12
CA LYS A 27 6.98 9.81 38.69
C LYS A 27 7.48 11.25 38.54
N LYS A 28 8.78 11.47 38.35
CA LYS A 28 9.33 12.82 38.10
C LYS A 28 9.01 13.25 36.68
N PRO A 29 8.57 14.49 36.42
CA PRO A 29 8.34 14.96 35.05
C PRO A 29 9.63 14.89 34.21
N LEU A 30 9.52 14.55 32.92
CA LEU A 30 10.66 14.43 32.00
C LEU A 30 11.44 15.73 31.90
N SER A 31 10.77 16.88 31.98
CA SER A 31 11.42 18.19 31.99
C SER A 31 12.41 18.36 33.14
N ALA A 32 12.11 17.81 34.32
CA ALA A 32 13.04 17.81 35.45
C ALA A 32 14.23 16.88 35.21
N VAL A 33 13.98 15.72 34.62
CA VAL A 33 15.05 14.76 34.26
C VAL A 33 15.98 15.36 33.21
N ILE A 34 15.44 15.97 32.16
CA ILE A 34 16.23 16.64 31.11
C ILE A 34 17.05 17.76 31.74
N LYS A 35 16.48 18.55 32.64
CA LYS A 35 17.20 19.59 33.37
C LYS A 35 18.38 19.00 34.17
N GLU A 36 18.17 17.93 34.94
CA GLU A 36 19.24 17.26 35.70
C GLU A 36 20.38 16.78 34.78
N VAL A 37 20.04 16.24 33.61
CA VAL A 37 21.03 15.77 32.61
C VAL A 37 21.79 16.93 31.98
N CYS A 38 21.08 18.00 31.60
CA CYS A 38 21.68 19.22 31.06
C CYS A 38 22.61 19.90 32.07
N ASP A 39 22.22 19.97 33.35
CA ASP A 39 23.04 20.49 34.44
C ASP A 39 24.34 19.66 34.58
N GLY A 40 24.24 18.32 34.47
CA GLY A 40 25.39 17.41 34.49
C GLY A 40 26.40 17.62 33.36
N TRP A 41 25.96 18.11 32.20
CA TRP A 41 26.82 18.47 31.07
C TRP A 41 27.03 19.98 30.89
N THR A 42 26.53 20.81 31.82
CA THR A 42 26.60 22.27 31.76
C THR A 42 25.99 22.86 30.47
N LEU A 43 24.90 22.27 29.98
CA LEU A 43 24.20 22.70 28.76
C LEU A 43 23.16 23.79 29.08
N PRO A 44 23.16 24.93 28.37
CA PRO A 44 22.19 25.99 28.60
C PRO A 44 20.83 25.66 27.97
N GLY A 45 19.74 26.12 28.60
CA GLY A 45 18.39 26.02 28.05
C GLY A 45 17.88 24.58 27.91
N PRO A 46 17.58 23.89 29.02
CA PRO A 46 17.12 22.50 29.03
C PRO A 46 15.84 22.28 28.20
N GLU A 47 15.03 23.31 28.00
CA GLU A 47 13.84 23.29 27.13
C GLU A 47 14.16 23.05 25.64
N ASN A 48 15.41 23.23 25.23
CA ASN A 48 15.86 23.02 23.85
C ASN A 48 16.24 21.57 23.55
N TYR A 49 16.16 20.68 24.55
CA TYR A 49 16.58 19.30 24.44
C TYR A 49 15.42 18.34 24.72
N ALA A 50 15.53 17.14 24.16
CA ALA A 50 14.65 16.02 24.41
C ALA A 50 15.45 14.71 24.44
N LEU A 51 14.84 13.67 25.01
CA LEU A 51 15.40 12.33 25.00
C LEU A 51 14.86 11.54 23.82
N GLN A 52 15.70 10.70 23.23
CA GLN A 52 15.40 9.87 22.08
C GLN A 52 16.00 8.49 22.27
N TYR A 53 15.35 7.44 21.78
CA TYR A 53 15.97 6.11 21.74
C TYR A 53 17.18 6.11 20.79
N THR A 54 18.21 5.34 21.14
CA THR A 54 19.41 5.20 20.28
C THR A 54 19.25 4.11 19.23
N ASP A 55 18.40 3.13 19.54
CA ASP A 55 18.23 1.91 18.78
C ASP A 55 16.89 1.97 18.01
N GLY A 56 16.83 1.30 16.87
CA GLY A 56 15.62 1.25 16.04
C GLY A 56 15.27 2.60 15.41
N VAL A 57 13.98 2.97 15.45
CA VAL A 57 13.42 4.15 14.75
C VAL A 57 13.79 5.48 15.42
N GLN A 58 14.64 5.47 16.44
CA GLN A 58 15.08 6.68 17.19
C GLN A 58 13.88 7.55 17.60
N THR A 59 12.90 6.94 18.25
CA THR A 59 11.65 7.61 18.64
C THR A 59 11.91 8.61 19.77
N TYR A 60 11.26 9.78 19.72
CA TYR A 60 11.29 10.77 20.79
C TYR A 60 10.55 10.27 22.03
N ILE A 61 11.08 10.59 23.20
CA ILE A 61 10.49 10.22 24.48
C ILE A 61 9.61 11.36 24.96
N THR A 62 8.35 11.03 25.22
CA THR A 62 7.29 11.91 25.69
C THR A 62 6.75 11.39 27.01
N GLU A 63 5.94 12.21 27.68
CA GLU A 63 5.25 11.77 28.91
C GLU A 63 4.33 10.57 28.67
N SER A 64 3.87 10.37 27.43
CA SER A 64 2.99 9.27 27.06
C SER A 64 3.73 7.92 26.91
N ASN A 65 4.96 7.92 26.41
CA ASN A 65 5.71 6.68 26.10
C ASN A 65 6.87 6.37 27.06
N ARG A 66 7.18 7.28 28.00
CA ARG A 66 8.26 7.08 28.99
C ARG A 66 8.15 5.80 29.81
N GLN A 67 6.93 5.25 29.98
CA GLN A 67 6.70 4.02 30.74
C GLN A 67 7.27 2.78 30.03
N ASP A 68 7.54 2.87 28.73
CA ASP A 68 8.12 1.78 27.94
C ASP A 68 9.64 1.63 28.15
N ILE A 69 10.27 2.61 28.80
CA ILE A 69 11.72 2.62 29.07
C ILE A 69 12.06 1.50 30.05
N LYS A 70 12.97 0.61 29.65
CA LYS A 70 13.43 -0.54 30.44
C LYS A 70 14.78 -0.27 31.10
N ASN A 71 15.09 -1.05 32.13
CA ASN A 71 16.40 -1.02 32.77
C ASN A 71 17.49 -1.40 31.76
N GLY A 72 18.56 -0.61 31.72
CA GLY A 72 19.66 -0.79 30.79
C GLY A 72 19.46 -0.13 29.41
N CYS A 73 18.33 0.55 29.17
CA CYS A 73 18.15 1.32 27.94
C CYS A 73 19.20 2.43 27.82
N ILE A 74 19.71 2.60 26.60
CA ILE A 74 20.58 3.70 26.22
C ILE A 74 19.71 4.72 25.47
N LEU A 75 19.72 5.95 25.95
CA LEU A 75 19.00 7.07 25.36
C LEU A 75 20.01 8.11 24.87
N ARG A 76 19.59 8.93 23.90
CA ARG A 76 20.36 10.08 23.43
C ARG A 76 19.67 11.37 23.87
N LEU A 77 20.46 12.32 24.36
CA LEU A 77 20.02 13.70 24.45
C LEU A 77 20.19 14.37 23.08
N THR A 78 19.09 14.84 22.50
CA THR A 78 19.05 15.50 21.18
C THR A 78 18.26 16.80 21.26
N LYS A 79 18.19 17.56 20.17
CA LYS A 79 17.37 18.77 20.10
C LYS A 79 15.89 18.43 20.26
N ALA A 80 15.17 19.26 21.01
CA ALA A 80 13.73 19.14 21.17
C ALA A 80 13.03 19.12 19.80
N PRO A 81 11.95 18.33 19.63
CA PRO A 81 11.30 18.14 18.34
C PRO A 81 10.83 19.47 17.73
N GLY A 82 10.26 20.37 18.54
CA GLY A 82 9.84 21.69 18.08
C GLY A 82 10.99 22.59 17.60
N ARG A 83 12.20 22.46 18.18
CA ARG A 83 13.40 23.18 17.74
C ARG A 83 13.98 22.58 16.46
N CYS A 84 14.07 21.25 16.41
CA CYS A 84 14.51 20.53 15.21
C CYS A 84 13.58 20.84 14.02
N ALA A 85 12.26 20.85 14.23
CA ALA A 85 11.27 21.21 13.22
C ALA A 85 11.47 22.65 12.72
N GLU A 86 11.75 23.61 13.61
CA GLU A 86 12.03 25.00 13.23
C GLU A 86 13.31 25.14 12.39
N GLU A 87 14.38 24.47 12.80
CA GLU A 87 15.65 24.48 12.08
C GLU A 87 15.51 23.85 10.68
N LEU A 88 14.87 22.68 10.58
CA LEU A 88 14.63 22.01 9.30
C LEU A 88 13.72 22.83 8.39
N PHE A 89 12.66 23.45 8.94
CA PHE A 89 11.78 24.33 8.17
C PHE A 89 12.57 25.51 7.54
N LYS A 90 13.44 26.15 8.33
CA LYS A 90 14.32 27.22 7.85
C LYS A 90 15.35 26.71 6.84
N GLY A 91 15.95 25.55 7.10
CA GLY A 91 16.95 24.93 6.23
C GLY A 91 16.39 24.55 4.85
N ILE A 92 15.15 24.07 4.79
CA ILE A 92 14.45 23.78 3.53
C ILE A 92 14.19 25.05 2.72
N GLN A 93 13.86 26.16 3.39
CA GLN A 93 13.65 27.46 2.76
C GLN A 93 14.95 28.19 2.40
N SER A 94 16.10 27.71 2.87
CA SER A 94 17.40 28.33 2.62
C SER A 94 17.70 28.40 1.12
N THR A 95 18.41 29.46 0.73
CA THR A 95 18.98 29.65 -0.61
C THR A 95 20.43 29.18 -0.68
N GLU A 96 21.01 28.74 0.44
CA GLU A 96 22.39 28.25 0.47
C GLU A 96 22.51 26.93 -0.29
N PRO A 97 23.59 26.75 -1.08
CA PRO A 97 23.82 25.52 -1.81
C PRO A 97 23.98 24.36 -0.84
N GLY A 98 23.25 23.28 -1.06
CA GLY A 98 23.31 22.06 -0.23
C GLY A 98 22.42 22.07 1.02
N ALA A 99 22.25 23.22 1.68
CA ALA A 99 21.49 23.33 2.94
C ALA A 99 20.06 22.76 2.84
N ARG A 100 19.35 23.06 1.75
CA ARG A 100 18.02 22.49 1.47
C ARG A 100 18.06 20.97 1.33
N CYS A 101 19.03 20.44 0.59
CA CYS A 101 19.15 19.01 0.34
C CYS A 101 19.46 18.24 1.64
N ASP A 102 20.38 18.75 2.44
CA ASP A 102 20.76 18.14 3.73
C ASP A 102 19.58 18.18 4.71
N SER A 103 18.86 19.31 4.77
CA SER A 103 17.67 19.45 5.62
C SER A 103 16.55 18.49 5.20
N LEU A 104 16.31 18.32 3.90
CA LEU A 104 15.30 17.36 3.40
C LEU A 104 15.71 15.90 3.65
N LYS A 105 17.01 15.60 3.55
CA LYS A 105 17.53 14.27 3.85
C LYS A 105 17.36 13.92 5.33
N GLU A 106 17.66 14.85 6.22
CA GLU A 106 17.42 14.69 7.65
C GLU A 106 15.92 14.58 7.94
N LEU A 107 15.10 15.45 7.32
CA LEU A 107 13.65 15.43 7.45
C LEU A 107 13.06 14.06 7.10
N ALA A 108 13.50 13.42 6.01
CA ALA A 108 13.02 12.10 5.60
C ALA A 108 13.30 11.00 6.63
N GLY A 109 14.35 11.13 7.45
CA GLY A 109 14.66 10.21 8.54
C GLY A 109 13.78 10.45 9.77
N ILE A 110 13.75 11.70 10.24
CA ILE A 110 13.10 12.07 11.51
C ILE A 110 11.57 12.15 11.41
N SER A 111 11.01 12.32 10.20
CA SER A 111 9.55 12.33 9.97
C SER A 111 8.88 10.99 10.25
N LYS A 112 9.63 9.90 10.44
CA LYS A 112 9.09 8.60 10.89
C LYS A 112 8.62 8.63 12.35
N ASP A 113 9.06 9.60 13.13
CA ASP A 113 8.61 9.79 14.50
C ASP A 113 7.37 10.69 14.55
N VAL A 114 6.30 10.20 15.19
CA VAL A 114 5.02 10.91 15.29
C VAL A 114 5.12 12.23 16.08
N THR A 115 5.99 12.29 17.09
CA THR A 115 6.17 13.49 17.93
C THR A 115 6.80 14.61 17.11
N PHE A 116 7.85 14.28 16.35
CA PHE A 116 8.44 15.23 15.41
C PHE A 116 7.46 15.61 14.29
N ALA A 117 6.77 14.63 13.69
CA ALA A 117 5.83 14.88 12.60
C ALA A 117 4.75 15.88 13.01
N GLN A 118 4.20 15.75 14.24
CA GLN A 118 3.22 16.68 14.78
C GLN A 118 3.75 18.12 14.89
N GLU A 119 4.99 18.31 15.37
CA GLU A 119 5.64 19.62 15.47
C GLU A 119 5.96 20.24 14.11
N PHE A 120 6.30 19.43 13.11
CA PHE A 120 6.57 19.92 11.77
C PHE A 120 5.28 20.27 11.01
N ILE A 121 4.23 19.46 11.18
CA ILE A 121 2.91 19.69 10.59
C ILE A 121 2.23 20.93 11.18
N SER A 122 2.34 21.15 12.50
CA SER A 122 1.78 22.34 13.17
C SER A 122 2.38 23.66 12.68
N ARG A 123 3.53 23.60 11.99
CA ARG A 123 4.22 24.72 11.34
C ARG A 123 3.95 24.82 9.85
N ASP A 124 2.94 24.12 9.34
CA ASP A 124 2.62 24.02 7.91
C ASP A 124 3.77 23.46 7.06
N GLY A 125 4.66 22.66 7.67
CA GLY A 125 5.81 22.08 6.98
C GLY A 125 5.43 21.13 5.84
N HIS A 126 4.29 20.43 5.96
CA HIS A 126 3.77 19.58 4.89
C HIS A 126 3.36 20.39 3.64
N LEU A 127 2.78 21.60 3.81
CA LEU A 127 2.44 22.48 2.69
C LEU A 127 3.69 23.02 1.98
N LEU A 128 4.78 23.24 2.73
CA LEU A 128 6.08 23.58 2.15
C LEU A 128 6.57 22.47 1.19
N LEU A 129 6.45 21.20 1.59
CA LEU A 129 6.82 20.07 0.72
C LEU A 129 5.92 19.97 -0.51
N VAL A 130 4.61 20.16 -0.35
CA VAL A 130 3.65 20.21 -1.48
C VAL A 130 4.07 21.26 -2.50
N LYS A 131 4.41 22.47 -2.03
CA LYS A 131 4.86 23.56 -2.90
C LYS A 131 6.14 23.22 -3.68
N ILE A 132 7.12 22.57 -3.02
CA ILE A 132 8.36 22.13 -3.67
C ILE A 132 8.06 21.14 -4.80
N VAL A 133 7.15 20.19 -4.56
CA VAL A 133 6.72 19.21 -5.56
C VAL A 133 6.02 19.89 -6.73
N GLU A 134 5.05 20.76 -6.46
CA GLU A 134 4.30 21.49 -7.49
C GLU A 134 5.21 22.37 -8.36
N ASP A 135 6.19 23.05 -7.76
CA ASP A 135 7.12 23.93 -8.48
C ASP A 135 8.07 23.14 -9.41
N SER A 136 8.45 21.90 -9.05
CA SER A 136 9.18 20.97 -9.91
C SER A 136 10.48 21.48 -10.56
N LYS A 137 11.18 22.41 -9.91
CA LYS A 137 12.45 22.98 -10.40
C LYS A 137 13.68 22.29 -9.84
N GLU A 138 13.47 21.37 -8.90
CA GLU A 138 14.52 20.77 -8.09
C GLU A 138 15.18 19.57 -8.75
N SER A 139 16.38 19.22 -8.28
CA SER A 139 17.09 18.02 -8.71
C SER A 139 16.39 16.73 -8.27
N ASN A 140 16.69 15.61 -8.93
CA ASN A 140 16.07 14.32 -8.59
C ASN A 140 16.30 13.89 -7.14
N VAL A 141 17.48 14.21 -6.59
CA VAL A 141 17.83 13.88 -5.20
C VAL A 141 16.97 14.66 -4.21
N ILE A 142 16.83 15.97 -4.43
CA ILE A 142 15.99 16.85 -3.61
C ILE A 142 14.53 16.40 -3.70
N MET A 143 14.04 16.09 -4.90
CA MET A 143 12.68 15.59 -5.10
C MET A 143 12.45 14.27 -4.36
N THR A 144 13.39 13.33 -4.43
CA THR A 144 13.29 12.04 -3.73
C THR A 144 13.18 12.26 -2.22
N HIS A 145 14.07 13.06 -1.62
CA HIS A 145 14.00 13.36 -0.19
C HIS A 145 12.72 14.10 0.20
N THR A 146 12.24 15.03 -0.64
CA THR A 146 10.98 15.75 -0.42
C THR A 146 9.80 14.79 -0.38
N LEU A 147 9.69 13.89 -1.36
CA LEU A 147 8.61 12.91 -1.43
C LEU A 147 8.68 11.89 -0.30
N THR A 148 9.88 11.42 0.06
CA THR A 148 10.05 10.48 1.18
C THR A 148 9.66 11.11 2.52
N ALA A 149 10.08 12.37 2.75
CA ALA A 149 9.66 13.11 3.94
C ALA A 149 8.15 13.35 3.96
N PHE A 150 7.57 13.75 2.83
CA PHE A 150 6.14 13.97 2.71
C PHE A 150 5.34 12.70 3.01
N MET A 151 5.71 11.57 2.41
CA MET A 151 5.07 10.28 2.65
C MET A 151 5.12 9.92 4.15
N ALA A 152 6.31 10.00 4.77
CA ALA A 152 6.47 9.69 6.18
C ALA A 152 5.63 10.59 7.11
N LEU A 153 5.43 11.86 6.76
CA LEU A 153 4.55 12.77 7.52
C LEU A 153 3.07 12.39 7.38
N MET A 154 2.65 12.00 6.17
CA MET A 154 1.26 11.64 5.89
C MET A 154 0.87 10.28 6.48
N ASP A 155 1.82 9.34 6.61
CA ASP A 155 1.62 8.00 7.19
C ASP A 155 1.13 8.03 8.65
N HIS A 156 1.39 9.11 9.39
CA HIS A 156 0.88 9.28 10.74
C HIS A 156 -0.62 9.58 10.81
N GLY A 157 -1.27 9.89 9.67
CA GLY A 157 -2.69 10.21 9.61
C GLY A 157 -3.09 11.53 10.28
N ILE A 158 -2.12 12.42 10.54
CA ILE A 158 -2.35 13.73 11.17
C ILE A 158 -3.04 14.69 10.20
N VAL A 159 -2.70 14.62 8.90
CA VAL A 159 -3.29 15.42 7.82
C VAL A 159 -4.05 14.49 6.88
N SER A 160 -5.27 14.88 6.52
CA SER A 160 -6.06 14.16 5.52
C SER A 160 -5.45 14.31 4.13
N TRP A 161 -5.33 13.19 3.40
CA TRP A 161 -4.96 13.17 1.99
C TRP A 161 -5.92 13.98 1.10
N GLU A 162 -7.16 14.20 1.53
CA GLU A 162 -8.15 14.99 0.78
C GLU A 162 -7.85 16.50 0.77
N ASN A 163 -6.95 16.96 1.64
CA ASN A 163 -6.53 18.36 1.67
C ASN A 163 -5.51 18.70 0.55
N LEU A 164 -5.06 17.71 -0.21
CA LEU A 164 -4.07 17.88 -1.26
C LEU A 164 -4.69 18.45 -2.53
N SER A 165 -3.94 19.32 -3.21
CA SER A 165 -4.39 19.97 -4.43
C SER A 165 -4.42 18.97 -5.60
N VAL A 166 -5.31 19.21 -6.56
CA VAL A 166 -5.33 18.45 -7.83
C VAL A 166 -4.02 18.64 -8.60
N VAL A 167 -3.35 19.80 -8.45
CA VAL A 167 -2.07 20.10 -9.09
C VAL A 167 -0.98 19.16 -8.56
N PHE A 168 -0.94 18.97 -7.24
CA PHE A 168 -0.02 18.03 -6.59
C PHE A 168 -0.25 16.60 -7.09
N ILE A 169 -1.50 16.12 -7.09
CA ILE A 169 -1.85 14.76 -7.54
C ILE A 169 -1.41 14.53 -8.99
N LYS A 170 -1.71 15.47 -9.89
CA LYS A 170 -1.27 15.43 -11.29
C LYS A 170 0.25 15.39 -11.40
N LYS A 171 0.95 16.11 -10.54
CA LYS A 171 2.41 16.14 -10.54
C LYS A 171 3.00 14.79 -10.13
N ILE A 172 2.50 14.18 -9.05
CA ILE A 172 2.91 12.83 -8.62
C ILE A 172 2.62 11.80 -9.73
N ALA A 173 1.41 11.84 -10.31
CA ALA A 173 1.06 10.96 -11.42
C ALA A 173 1.98 11.17 -12.65
N SER A 174 2.41 12.40 -12.93
CA SER A 174 3.33 12.70 -14.04
C SER A 174 4.69 12.01 -13.88
N PHE A 175 5.18 11.82 -12.66
CA PHE A 175 6.44 11.11 -12.38
C PHE A 175 6.32 9.61 -12.69
N VAL A 176 5.14 9.03 -12.49
CA VAL A 176 4.84 7.63 -12.87
C VAL A 176 4.61 7.50 -14.37
N ASN A 177 3.91 8.46 -14.98
CA ASN A 177 3.55 8.41 -16.39
C ASN A 177 4.73 8.68 -17.33
N SER A 178 5.70 9.49 -16.90
CA SER A 178 6.86 9.85 -17.73
C SER A 178 7.92 8.73 -17.64
N ALA A 179 8.40 8.26 -18.79
CA ALA A 179 9.60 7.41 -18.89
C ALA A 179 10.53 7.98 -19.98
N PRO A 180 11.87 8.02 -19.76
CA PRO A 180 12.58 7.59 -18.55
C PRO A 180 12.52 8.65 -17.44
N PHE A 181 12.19 8.24 -16.21
CA PHE A 181 12.27 9.07 -15.00
C PHE A 181 13.12 8.36 -13.95
N ASP A 182 13.57 9.08 -12.92
CA ASP A 182 14.39 8.51 -11.86
C ASP A 182 13.64 7.41 -11.11
N ALA A 183 14.28 6.24 -10.97
CA ALA A 183 13.69 5.08 -10.32
C ALA A 183 13.27 5.35 -8.86
N SER A 184 14.04 6.16 -8.13
CA SER A 184 13.77 6.49 -6.73
C SER A 184 12.52 7.35 -6.61
N ILE A 185 12.36 8.33 -7.49
CA ILE A 185 11.16 9.18 -7.50
C ILE A 185 9.94 8.38 -7.90
N GLN A 186 10.06 7.48 -8.89
CA GLN A 186 8.97 6.61 -9.31
C GLN A 186 8.48 5.71 -8.17
N GLN A 187 9.40 5.10 -7.40
CA GLN A 187 9.04 4.26 -6.26
C GLN A 187 8.22 5.04 -5.22
N VAL A 188 8.72 6.20 -4.77
CA VAL A 188 8.01 6.99 -3.76
C VAL A 188 6.70 7.58 -4.31
N SER A 189 6.66 7.92 -5.59
CA SER A 189 5.43 8.41 -6.24
C SER A 189 4.35 7.32 -6.31
N LEU A 190 4.74 6.07 -6.59
CA LEU A 190 3.81 4.93 -6.57
C LEU A 190 3.26 4.70 -5.16
N ASP A 191 4.11 4.77 -4.13
CA ASP A 191 3.71 4.63 -2.72
C ASP A 191 2.72 5.72 -2.27
N ILE A 192 2.97 6.95 -2.69
CA ILE A 192 2.07 8.09 -2.42
C ILE A 192 0.71 7.86 -3.08
N LEU A 193 0.68 7.45 -4.35
CA LEU A 193 -0.57 7.20 -5.07
C LEU A 193 -1.33 6.01 -4.49
N GLU A 194 -0.64 4.96 -4.08
CA GLU A 194 -1.24 3.80 -3.39
C GLU A 194 -1.96 4.27 -2.13
N SER A 195 -1.27 5.04 -1.30
CA SER A 195 -1.82 5.56 -0.04
C SER A 195 -3.01 6.50 -0.27
N MET A 196 -2.96 7.34 -1.30
CA MET A 196 -4.10 8.16 -1.71
C MET A 196 -5.32 7.32 -2.10
N VAL A 197 -5.12 6.27 -2.91
CA VAL A 197 -6.18 5.37 -3.37
C VAL A 197 -6.84 4.61 -2.21
N LEU A 198 -6.04 4.17 -1.23
CA LEU A 198 -6.54 3.47 -0.05
C LEU A 198 -7.22 4.42 0.95
N SER A 199 -6.95 5.73 0.89
CA SER A 199 -7.47 6.71 1.83
C SER A 199 -8.90 7.13 1.55
N SER A 200 -9.26 7.41 0.28
CA SER A 200 -10.62 7.81 -0.06
C SER A 200 -11.03 7.50 -1.50
N TYR A 201 -12.35 7.33 -1.72
CA TYR A 201 -12.90 7.07 -3.05
C TYR A 201 -12.76 8.26 -4.01
N SER A 202 -12.76 9.49 -3.46
CA SER A 202 -12.57 10.72 -4.23
C SER A 202 -11.16 10.76 -4.85
N LEU A 203 -10.14 10.40 -4.07
CA LEU A 203 -8.75 10.29 -4.53
C LEU A 203 -8.56 9.10 -5.47
N PHE A 204 -9.18 7.95 -5.19
CA PHE A 204 -9.21 6.81 -6.11
C PHE A 204 -9.65 7.24 -7.52
N THR A 205 -10.74 8.00 -7.62
CA THR A 205 -11.27 8.46 -8.91
C THR A 205 -10.27 9.36 -9.64
N GLN A 206 -9.61 10.26 -8.92
CA GLN A 206 -8.58 11.14 -9.50
C GLN A 206 -7.34 10.36 -9.97
N VAL A 207 -6.81 9.46 -9.13
CA VAL A 207 -5.64 8.65 -9.48
C VAL A 207 -5.93 7.73 -10.66
N LYS A 208 -7.11 7.11 -10.71
CA LYS A 208 -7.56 6.28 -11.84
C LYS A 208 -7.60 7.06 -13.16
N GLN A 209 -7.96 8.35 -13.14
CA GLN A 209 -7.98 9.19 -14.33
C GLN A 209 -6.57 9.56 -14.80
N GLU A 210 -5.64 9.76 -13.88
CA GLU A 210 -4.28 10.18 -14.21
C GLU A 210 -3.34 9.01 -14.54
N VAL A 211 -3.50 7.85 -13.91
CA VAL A 211 -2.63 6.67 -14.10
C VAL A 211 -3.44 5.50 -14.63
N THR A 212 -3.18 5.13 -15.88
CA THR A 212 -3.89 4.02 -16.54
C THR A 212 -3.35 2.65 -16.11
N ILE A 213 -4.22 1.63 -16.10
CA ILE A 213 -3.83 0.24 -15.82
C ILE A 213 -2.74 -0.24 -16.79
N LYS A 214 -2.83 0.14 -18.07
CA LYS A 214 -1.82 -0.18 -19.07
C LYS A 214 -0.43 0.36 -18.68
N ARG A 215 -0.38 1.59 -18.15
CA ARG A 215 0.88 2.18 -17.69
C ARG A 215 1.45 1.43 -16.48
N LEU A 216 0.62 0.96 -15.56
CA LEU A 216 1.06 0.12 -14.45
C LEU A 216 1.61 -1.22 -14.96
N ILE A 217 0.97 -1.82 -15.96
CA ILE A 217 1.47 -3.02 -16.63
C ILE A 217 2.85 -2.75 -17.25
N ASP A 218 3.06 -1.61 -17.91
CA ASP A 218 4.38 -1.25 -18.46
C ASP A 218 5.47 -1.18 -17.37
N HIS A 219 5.14 -0.65 -16.18
CA HIS A 219 6.06 -0.60 -15.03
C HIS A 219 6.39 -1.97 -14.45
N LEU A 220 5.44 -2.92 -14.51
CA LEU A 220 5.71 -4.30 -14.14
C LEU A 220 6.74 -4.92 -15.11
N HIS A 221 6.70 -4.62 -16.40
CA HIS A 221 7.68 -5.15 -17.35
C HIS A 221 9.11 -4.59 -17.18
N VAL A 222 9.33 -3.58 -16.33
CA VAL A 222 10.66 -3.03 -16.04
C VAL A 222 11.48 -4.01 -15.19
N THR A 223 12.79 -4.11 -15.40
CA THR A 223 13.68 -5.04 -14.67
C THR A 223 13.87 -4.70 -13.19
N ASN A 224 13.46 -3.51 -12.74
CA ASN A 224 13.64 -3.06 -11.37
C ASN A 224 12.55 -3.64 -10.46
N GLN A 225 12.93 -4.64 -9.65
CA GLN A 225 12.01 -5.34 -8.74
C GLN A 225 11.28 -4.40 -7.75
N GLN A 226 11.92 -3.33 -7.28
CA GLN A 226 11.26 -2.39 -6.36
C GLN A 226 10.12 -1.64 -7.06
N ILE A 227 10.35 -1.17 -8.28
CA ILE A 227 9.29 -0.51 -9.09
C ILE A 227 8.17 -1.50 -9.38
N GLN A 228 8.51 -2.76 -9.72
CA GLN A 228 7.51 -3.81 -9.94
C GLN A 228 6.62 -3.99 -8.71
N THR A 229 7.22 -4.13 -7.52
CA THR A 229 6.47 -4.29 -6.27
C THR A 229 5.57 -3.10 -5.99
N LYS A 230 6.06 -1.86 -6.14
CA LYS A 230 5.23 -0.65 -5.91
C LYS A 230 4.14 -0.46 -6.97
N ALA A 231 4.42 -0.79 -8.22
CA ALA A 231 3.41 -0.76 -9.29
C ALA A 231 2.32 -1.82 -9.07
N MET A 232 2.70 -3.01 -8.59
CA MET A 232 1.76 -4.06 -8.22
C MET A 232 0.92 -3.65 -7.00
N ALA A 233 1.53 -3.00 -6.01
CA ALA A 233 0.83 -2.49 -4.83
C ALA A 233 -0.26 -1.47 -5.21
N LEU A 234 0.07 -0.47 -6.02
CA LEU A 234 -0.89 0.50 -6.56
C LEU A 234 -1.99 -0.18 -7.39
N LEU A 235 -1.64 -1.18 -8.22
CA LEU A 235 -2.62 -1.95 -8.98
C LEU A 235 -3.59 -2.69 -8.05
N MET A 236 -3.09 -3.30 -6.97
CA MET A 236 -3.93 -3.99 -5.99
C MET A 236 -4.82 -3.01 -5.24
N ALA A 237 -4.30 -1.86 -4.82
CA ALA A 237 -5.08 -0.79 -4.18
C ALA A 237 -6.22 -0.32 -5.08
N LEU A 238 -5.96 -0.07 -6.37
CA LEU A 238 -7.00 0.29 -7.34
C LEU A 238 -8.07 -0.80 -7.47
N LEU A 239 -7.67 -2.07 -7.56
CA LEU A 239 -8.62 -3.19 -7.63
C LEU A 239 -9.44 -3.36 -6.35
N GLN A 240 -8.85 -3.15 -5.19
CA GLN A 240 -9.52 -3.30 -3.90
C GLN A 240 -10.55 -2.17 -3.68
N THR A 241 -10.21 -0.93 -4.02
CA THR A 241 -11.09 0.24 -3.85
C THR A 241 -12.16 0.37 -4.94
N ALA A 242 -11.95 -0.23 -6.12
CA ALA A 242 -12.90 -0.12 -7.24
C ALA A 242 -14.27 -0.77 -6.95
N ALA A 243 -15.34 -0.06 -7.33
CA ALA A 243 -16.70 -0.59 -7.41
C ALA A 243 -16.81 -1.71 -8.46
N ASP A 244 -17.85 -2.54 -8.39
CA ASP A 244 -17.95 -3.76 -9.22
C ASP A 244 -17.87 -3.48 -10.73
N SER A 245 -18.49 -2.41 -11.23
CA SER A 245 -18.42 -2.06 -12.66
C SER A 245 -16.99 -1.74 -13.11
N ASP A 246 -16.30 -0.91 -12.34
CA ASP A 246 -14.92 -0.48 -12.61
C ASP A 246 -13.94 -1.63 -12.47
N LYS A 247 -14.12 -2.45 -11.43
CA LYS A 247 -13.34 -3.66 -11.15
C LYS A 247 -13.41 -4.64 -12.32
N GLN A 248 -14.60 -4.84 -12.91
CA GLN A 248 -14.77 -5.70 -14.08
C GLN A 248 -14.03 -5.16 -15.31
N GLU A 249 -14.02 -3.85 -15.53
CA GLU A 249 -13.26 -3.23 -16.63
C GLU A 249 -11.75 -3.40 -16.44
N MET A 250 -11.23 -3.12 -15.24
CA MET A 250 -9.82 -3.30 -14.91
C MET A 250 -9.37 -4.76 -15.06
N LEU A 251 -10.17 -5.70 -14.56
CA LEU A 251 -9.85 -7.13 -14.64
C LEU A 251 -9.93 -7.68 -16.06
N LYS A 252 -10.76 -7.12 -16.95
CA LYS A 252 -10.73 -7.45 -18.38
C LYS A 252 -9.38 -7.12 -19.02
N LEU A 253 -8.80 -5.96 -18.67
CA LEU A 253 -7.47 -5.56 -19.15
C LEU A 253 -6.37 -6.47 -18.59
N LEU A 254 -6.45 -6.85 -17.31
CA LEU A 254 -5.49 -7.75 -16.67
C LEU A 254 -5.60 -9.20 -17.15
N ASN A 255 -6.78 -9.64 -17.58
CA ASN A 255 -6.99 -10.98 -18.11
C ASN A 255 -6.38 -11.20 -19.51
N ASP A 256 -5.77 -10.17 -20.11
CA ASP A 256 -5.01 -10.32 -21.35
C ASP A 256 -3.94 -11.41 -21.20
N LYS A 257 -3.75 -12.19 -22.26
CA LYS A 257 -2.81 -13.31 -22.28
C LYS A 257 -1.38 -12.84 -22.03
N SER A 258 -1.05 -11.64 -22.51
CA SER A 258 0.26 -11.01 -22.34
C SER A 258 0.63 -10.84 -20.86
N PHE A 259 -0.29 -10.28 -20.06
CA PHE A 259 -0.06 -10.02 -18.64
C PHE A 259 0.07 -11.29 -17.81
N ARG A 260 -0.79 -12.29 -18.06
CA ARG A 260 -0.69 -13.60 -17.38
C ARG A 260 0.61 -14.32 -17.71
N GLN A 261 1.06 -14.24 -18.96
CA GLN A 261 2.35 -14.82 -19.36
C GLN A 261 3.52 -14.12 -18.68
N TYR A 262 3.48 -12.79 -18.56
CA TYR A 262 4.49 -12.02 -17.84
C TYR A 262 4.55 -12.41 -16.35
N ILE A 263 3.43 -12.47 -15.63
CA ILE A 263 3.43 -12.91 -14.21
C ILE A 263 4.08 -14.30 -14.07
N CYS A 264 3.69 -15.26 -14.93
CA CYS A 264 4.23 -16.60 -14.88
C CYS A 264 5.74 -16.63 -15.20
N LYS A 265 6.17 -15.96 -16.26
CA LYS A 265 7.55 -16.09 -16.76
C LYS A 265 8.53 -15.20 -15.99
N ASP A 266 8.16 -13.95 -15.79
CA ASP A 266 9.07 -12.89 -15.38
C ASP A 266 8.98 -12.55 -13.88
N ILE A 267 7.93 -13.00 -13.18
CA ILE A 267 7.82 -12.92 -11.72
C ILE A 267 8.02 -14.30 -11.09
N ILE A 268 7.13 -15.26 -11.39
CA ILE A 268 7.09 -16.58 -10.72
C ILE A 268 8.31 -17.45 -11.11
N HIS A 269 8.61 -17.54 -12.40
CA HIS A 269 9.76 -18.32 -12.90
C HIS A 269 11.03 -17.47 -13.06
N SER A 270 11.07 -16.26 -12.49
CA SER A 270 12.28 -15.45 -12.49
C SER A 270 13.39 -16.18 -11.72
N SER A 271 14.65 -15.92 -12.08
CA SER A 271 15.80 -16.57 -11.43
C SER A 271 16.01 -16.13 -9.97
N GLY A 272 15.33 -15.06 -9.54
CA GLY A 272 15.34 -14.59 -8.16
C GLY A 272 14.15 -15.13 -7.37
N SER A 273 14.33 -15.33 -6.06
CA SER A 273 13.21 -15.63 -5.17
C SER A 273 12.25 -14.45 -5.12
N VAL A 274 10.95 -14.70 -5.31
CA VAL A 274 9.89 -13.71 -5.11
C VAL A 274 9.90 -13.25 -3.65
N GLN A 275 9.91 -11.93 -3.43
CA GLN A 275 9.86 -11.35 -2.09
C GLN A 275 8.47 -11.45 -1.47
N ASP A 276 8.37 -11.45 -0.14
CA ASP A 276 7.12 -11.64 0.61
C ASP A 276 6.03 -10.62 0.22
N GLU A 277 6.39 -9.36 -0.01
CA GLU A 277 5.45 -8.31 -0.44
C GLU A 277 4.83 -8.64 -1.81
N MET A 278 5.65 -9.00 -2.79
CA MET A 278 5.18 -9.39 -4.12
C MET A 278 4.32 -10.66 -4.04
N ALA A 279 4.72 -11.65 -3.24
CA ALA A 279 3.93 -12.86 -3.03
C ALA A 279 2.55 -12.55 -2.44
N HIS A 280 2.48 -11.61 -1.48
CA HIS A 280 1.23 -11.13 -0.93
C HIS A 280 0.34 -10.49 -2.00
N TYR A 281 0.88 -9.60 -2.85
CA TYR A 281 0.10 -8.98 -3.92
C TYR A 281 -0.40 -9.98 -4.98
N LEU A 282 0.41 -10.98 -5.32
CA LEU A 282 -0.02 -12.06 -6.21
C LEU A 282 -1.18 -12.88 -5.60
N TYR A 283 -1.11 -13.16 -4.30
CA TYR A 283 -2.21 -13.80 -3.57
C TYR A 283 -3.49 -12.96 -3.58
N VAL A 284 -3.39 -11.64 -3.36
CA VAL A 284 -4.52 -10.71 -3.42
C VAL A 284 -5.11 -10.70 -4.84
N LEU A 285 -4.28 -10.59 -5.87
CA LEU A 285 -4.72 -10.62 -7.28
C LEU A 285 -5.46 -11.93 -7.60
N GLN A 286 -4.92 -13.07 -7.18
CA GLN A 286 -5.54 -14.37 -7.37
C GLN A 286 -6.92 -14.43 -6.69
N SER A 287 -7.00 -13.96 -5.45
CA SER A 287 -8.24 -13.92 -4.67
C SER A 287 -9.30 -13.05 -5.36
N VAL A 288 -8.94 -11.84 -5.79
CA VAL A 288 -9.85 -10.92 -6.50
C VAL A 288 -10.32 -11.52 -7.83
N THR A 289 -9.41 -12.17 -8.58
CA THR A 289 -9.74 -12.80 -9.87
C THR A 289 -10.70 -13.97 -9.69
N LEU A 290 -10.48 -14.83 -8.69
CA LEU A 290 -11.35 -15.98 -8.40
C LEU A 290 -12.73 -15.52 -7.92
N ASN A 291 -12.80 -14.45 -7.12
CA ASN A 291 -14.05 -13.90 -6.63
C ASN A 291 -14.96 -13.38 -7.76
N GLN A 292 -14.43 -13.08 -8.95
CA GLN A 292 -15.27 -12.76 -10.12
C GLN A 292 -16.16 -13.93 -10.56
N LEU A 293 -15.76 -15.17 -10.25
CA LEU A 293 -16.52 -16.37 -10.59
C LEU A 293 -17.59 -16.70 -9.56
N GLU A 294 -17.55 -16.06 -8.37
CA GLU A 294 -18.48 -16.33 -7.28
C GLU A 294 -19.94 -16.06 -7.65
N PRO A 295 -20.32 -14.94 -8.32
CA PRO A 295 -21.70 -14.72 -8.74
C PRO A 295 -22.18 -15.83 -9.68
N ARG A 296 -21.34 -16.24 -10.64
CA ARG A 296 -21.68 -17.33 -11.57
C ARG A 296 -21.79 -18.67 -10.85
N MET A 297 -20.93 -18.92 -9.87
CA MET A 297 -20.96 -20.13 -9.04
C MET A 297 -22.24 -20.20 -8.18
N LYS A 298 -22.73 -19.06 -7.68
CA LYS A 298 -23.95 -18.97 -6.86
C LYS A 298 -25.24 -18.87 -7.68
N THR A 299 -25.16 -18.53 -8.96
CA THR A 299 -26.33 -18.39 -9.82
C THR A 299 -26.81 -19.78 -10.27
N PRO A 300 -27.99 -20.25 -9.84
CA PRO A 300 -28.52 -21.51 -10.33
C PRO A 300 -28.85 -21.40 -11.82
N LEU A 301 -28.83 -22.53 -12.51
CA LEU A 301 -29.28 -22.63 -13.88
C LEU A 301 -30.78 -22.27 -13.96
N ASP A 302 -31.12 -21.30 -14.79
CA ASP A 302 -32.50 -20.90 -15.08
C ASP A 302 -33.00 -21.65 -16.32
N PHE A 303 -33.80 -22.69 -16.08
CA PHE A 303 -34.36 -23.53 -17.13
C PHE A 303 -35.40 -22.81 -18.00
N TYR A 304 -35.92 -21.64 -17.58
CA TYR A 304 -36.84 -20.84 -18.39
C TYR A 304 -36.10 -19.90 -19.34
N ASN A 305 -34.81 -19.65 -19.12
CA ASN A 305 -33.97 -18.83 -19.98
C ASN A 305 -33.58 -19.56 -21.27
N GLN A 306 -33.99 -19.01 -22.42
CA GLN A 306 -33.72 -19.58 -23.74
C GLN A 306 -32.22 -19.69 -24.05
N GLU A 307 -31.41 -18.68 -23.69
CA GLU A 307 -29.96 -18.69 -23.99
C GLU A 307 -29.23 -19.81 -23.24
N GLN A 308 -29.63 -20.06 -21.99
CA GLN A 308 -29.05 -21.14 -21.18
C GLN A 308 -29.45 -22.52 -21.73
N ARG A 309 -30.70 -22.69 -22.19
CA ARG A 309 -31.13 -23.91 -22.89
C ARG A 309 -30.35 -24.11 -24.19
N ASP A 310 -30.20 -23.06 -25.00
CA ASP A 310 -29.46 -23.13 -26.26
C ASP A 310 -27.98 -23.47 -26.03
N ALA A 311 -27.36 -22.96 -24.96
CA ALA A 311 -26.00 -23.32 -24.58
C ALA A 311 -25.88 -24.79 -24.18
N LEU A 312 -26.85 -25.35 -23.45
CA LEU A 312 -26.91 -26.77 -23.11
C LEU A 312 -27.11 -27.65 -24.36
N HIS A 313 -27.98 -27.22 -25.28
CA HIS A 313 -28.18 -27.93 -26.55
C HIS A 313 -26.90 -27.93 -27.40
N LYS A 314 -26.21 -26.79 -27.53
CA LYS A 314 -24.91 -26.72 -28.21
C LYS A 314 -23.87 -27.64 -27.58
N LEU A 315 -23.83 -27.72 -26.26
CA LEU A 315 -22.90 -28.60 -25.54
C LEU A 315 -23.24 -30.09 -25.79
N ARG A 316 -24.52 -30.44 -25.80
CA ARG A 316 -24.99 -31.79 -26.16
C ARG A 316 -24.61 -32.13 -27.59
N ASP A 317 -24.94 -31.27 -28.54
CA ASP A 317 -24.70 -31.49 -29.96
C ASP A 317 -23.19 -31.64 -30.23
N SER A 318 -22.33 -30.87 -29.55
CA SER A 318 -20.87 -31.01 -29.63
C SER A 318 -20.33 -32.30 -29.00
N ALA A 319 -20.99 -32.83 -27.97
CA ALA A 319 -20.53 -34.02 -27.25
C ALA A 319 -20.98 -35.33 -27.89
N PHE A 320 -22.13 -35.33 -28.56
CA PHE A 320 -22.74 -36.52 -29.15
C PHE A 320 -22.79 -36.52 -30.67
N ASP A 321 -22.31 -35.43 -31.30
CA ASP A 321 -22.21 -35.27 -32.75
C ASP A 321 -23.50 -35.76 -33.43
N VAL A 322 -24.62 -35.14 -33.04
CA VAL A 322 -25.96 -35.58 -33.44
C VAL A 322 -26.12 -35.33 -34.94
N GLU A 323 -25.72 -36.29 -35.76
CA GLU A 323 -26.11 -36.34 -37.17
C GLU A 323 -27.63 -36.25 -37.22
N SER A 324 -28.15 -35.32 -38.03
CA SER A 324 -29.58 -35.05 -38.11
C SER A 324 -30.31 -36.18 -38.81
N GLU A 325 -30.42 -37.33 -38.16
CA GLU A 325 -31.38 -38.34 -38.55
C GLU A 325 -32.78 -37.75 -38.33
N ASN A 326 -33.64 -37.87 -39.34
CA ASN A 326 -35.05 -37.45 -39.33
C ASN A 326 -35.86 -38.30 -38.33
N LEU A 327 -35.56 -38.13 -37.05
CA LEU A 327 -36.17 -38.86 -35.95
C LEU A 327 -37.50 -38.20 -35.58
N SER A 328 -38.51 -39.04 -35.33
CA SER A 328 -39.80 -38.58 -34.81
C SER A 328 -39.63 -37.85 -33.47
N HIS A 329 -40.58 -36.97 -33.13
CA HIS A 329 -40.53 -36.15 -31.91
C HIS A 329 -40.36 -36.98 -30.64
N GLU A 330 -40.96 -38.17 -30.59
CA GLU A 330 -40.84 -39.11 -29.47
C GLU A 330 -39.47 -39.80 -29.40
N ARG A 331 -38.89 -40.18 -30.54
CA ARG A 331 -37.55 -40.78 -30.58
C ARG A 331 -36.47 -39.78 -30.20
N ARG A 332 -36.58 -38.53 -30.66
CA ARG A 332 -35.70 -37.41 -30.24
C ARG A 332 -35.77 -37.17 -28.74
N ARG A 333 -36.97 -37.17 -28.15
CA ARG A 333 -37.17 -37.02 -26.70
C ARG A 333 -36.56 -38.17 -25.90
N SER A 334 -36.70 -39.41 -26.38
CA SER A 334 -36.12 -40.61 -25.74
C SER A 334 -34.59 -40.64 -25.78
N LEU A 335 -33.99 -40.28 -26.93
CA LEU A 335 -32.54 -40.14 -27.11
C LEU A 335 -31.96 -39.05 -26.20
N CYS A 336 -32.57 -37.86 -26.19
CA CYS A 336 -32.20 -36.76 -25.31
C CYS A 336 -32.21 -37.18 -23.83
N ALA A 337 -33.26 -37.87 -23.38
CA ALA A 337 -33.35 -38.38 -22.01
C ALA A 337 -32.27 -39.44 -21.70
N LYS A 338 -31.87 -40.26 -22.67
CA LYS A 338 -30.80 -41.27 -22.51
C LYS A 338 -29.41 -40.63 -22.44
N GLU A 339 -29.14 -39.64 -23.29
CA GLU A 339 -27.89 -38.87 -23.31
C GLU A 339 -27.70 -38.04 -22.04
N LEU A 340 -28.75 -37.36 -21.58
CA LEU A 340 -28.74 -36.62 -20.32
C LEU A 340 -28.53 -37.55 -19.11
N ARG A 341 -29.13 -38.74 -19.11
CA ARG A 341 -28.84 -39.76 -18.08
C ARG A 341 -27.37 -40.20 -18.10
N SER A 342 -26.75 -40.30 -19.28
CA SER A 342 -25.32 -40.59 -19.40
C SER A 342 -24.46 -39.47 -18.80
N TRP A 343 -24.76 -38.20 -19.13
CA TRP A 343 -24.06 -37.03 -18.56
C TRP A 343 -24.19 -36.95 -17.04
N VAL A 344 -25.38 -37.22 -16.55
CA VAL A 344 -25.68 -37.20 -15.12
C VAL A 344 -25.01 -38.37 -14.40
N SER A 345 -24.81 -39.52 -15.04
CA SER A 345 -24.05 -40.63 -14.43
C SER A 345 -22.55 -40.30 -14.23
N LEU A 346 -22.02 -39.32 -14.97
CA LEU A 346 -20.64 -38.81 -14.84
C LEU A 346 -20.51 -37.69 -13.79
N THR A 347 -21.62 -37.13 -13.31
CA THR A 347 -21.65 -36.05 -12.32
C THR A 347 -22.35 -36.56 -11.06
N THR A 348 -21.60 -36.77 -9.97
CA THR A 348 -22.08 -37.38 -8.71
C THR A 348 -23.10 -36.53 -7.92
N VAL A 349 -23.80 -35.60 -8.56
CA VAL A 349 -24.78 -34.73 -7.93
C VAL A 349 -26.04 -34.70 -8.80
N THR A 350 -27.07 -35.42 -8.36
CA THR A 350 -28.43 -35.40 -8.95
C THR A 350 -29.39 -34.65 -8.03
N PRO A 351 -30.48 -34.07 -8.57
CA PRO A 351 -31.66 -34.89 -8.86
C PRO A 351 -32.09 -34.86 -10.34
N VAL A 352 -32.16 -36.06 -10.91
CA VAL A 352 -32.71 -36.46 -12.23
C VAL A 352 -34.14 -35.94 -12.49
N ARG A 353 -34.85 -35.48 -11.46
CA ARG A 353 -36.29 -35.16 -11.54
C ARG A 353 -36.59 -33.85 -12.26
N ILE A 354 -35.74 -32.84 -12.12
CA ILE A 354 -35.93 -31.51 -12.74
C ILE A 354 -35.52 -31.52 -14.22
N TRP A 355 -34.50 -32.31 -14.57
CA TRP A 355 -33.98 -32.39 -15.94
C TRP A 355 -34.89 -33.17 -16.91
N ALA A 356 -35.67 -34.14 -16.41
CA ALA A 356 -36.58 -34.92 -17.23
C ALA A 356 -37.92 -34.22 -17.47
N GLU A 357 -38.43 -33.43 -16.52
CA GLU A 357 -39.76 -32.79 -16.63
C GLU A 357 -39.75 -31.53 -17.52
N LEU A 358 -38.62 -30.80 -17.64
CA LEU A 358 -38.60 -29.50 -18.34
C LEU A 358 -38.10 -29.52 -19.80
N LEU A 359 -37.53 -30.63 -20.28
CA LEU A 359 -37.10 -30.78 -21.69
C LEU A 359 -38.11 -31.57 -22.55
N LEU A 360 -39.21 -32.04 -21.97
CA LEU A 360 -40.25 -32.82 -22.66
C LEU A 360 -41.47 -31.98 -23.08
N ASP A 361 -41.60 -30.75 -22.56
CA ASP A 361 -42.74 -29.84 -22.75
C ASP A 361 -42.47 -28.65 -23.70
N SER A 362 -41.48 -28.78 -24.60
CA SER A 362 -41.34 -27.93 -25.79
C SER A 362 -41.81 -28.64 -27.06
#